data_AF-A0A2C1ZDH1-F1
#
_entry.id   AF-A0A2C1ZDH1-F1
#
_cell.length_a   1.000
_cell.length_b   1.000
_cell.length_c   1.000
_cell.angle_alpha   90.00
_cell.angle_beta   90.00
_cell.angle_gamma   90.00
#
_symmetry.space_group_name_H-M   'P 1'
#
loop_
_entity.id
_entity.type
_entity.pdbx_description
1 polymer ?
#
loop_
_entity_poly.entity_id
_entity_poly.type
_entity_poly.pdbx_seq_one_letter_code
_entity_poly.pdbx_strand_id
1 'polypeptide(L)' 'MNKEKIYPILVNIYTDYFDGLYTKEQLKFLLRKLHKTYPQISSNEFAQLCLDAQWENATEEDYKKTRKINEESSDDS' A
#
# COMPACT_ATOMS: atom_id res chain seq x y z
N MET A 1 5.08 -17.65 -2.51
CA MET A 1 5.98 -17.43 -3.68
C MET A 1 5.67 -16.20 -4.54
N ASN A 2 4.50 -15.54 -4.48
CA ASN A 2 4.24 -14.32 -5.28
C ASN A 2 4.29 -13.00 -4.48
N LYS A 3 3.98 -13.02 -3.18
CA LYS A 3 4.01 -11.82 -2.31
C LYS A 3 5.40 -11.18 -2.24
N GLU A 4 6.44 -12.01 -2.11
CA GLU A 4 7.85 -11.61 -2.05
C GLU A 4 8.33 -10.87 -3.31
N LYS A 5 7.65 -11.06 -4.45
CA LYS A 5 7.96 -10.36 -5.71
C LYS A 5 7.21 -9.04 -5.86
N ILE A 6 6.01 -8.95 -5.28
CA ILE A 6 5.12 -7.81 -5.42
C ILE A 6 5.44 -6.73 -4.39
N TYR A 7 5.80 -7.14 -3.17
CA TYR A 7 6.09 -6.22 -2.08
C TYR A 7 7.21 -5.21 -2.43
N PRO A 8 8.38 -5.61 -2.96
CA PRO A 8 9.41 -4.63 -3.34
C PRO A 8 8.96 -3.67 -4.44
N ILE A 9 8.10 -4.13 -5.35
CA ILE A 9 7.54 -3.28 -6.41
C ILE A 9 6.58 -2.24 -5.82
N LEU A 10 5.74 -2.64 -4.85
CA LEU A 10 4.84 -1.73 -4.14
C LEU A 10 5.62 -0.68 -3.36
N VAL A 11 6.70 -1.08 -2.65
CA VAL A 11 7.56 -0.15 -1.93
C VAL A 11 8.10 0.92 -2.88
N ASN A 12 8.67 0.53 -4.02
CA ASN A 12 9.18 1.49 -5.01
C ASN A 12 8.09 2.41 -5.56
N ILE A 13 6.90 1.88 -5.88
CA ILE A 13 5.77 2.69 -6.36
C ILE A 13 5.37 3.76 -5.33
N TYR A 14 5.36 3.40 -4.04
CA TYR A 14 5.03 4.34 -2.97
C TYR A 14 6.16 5.33 -2.69
N THR A 15 7.43 4.90 -2.73
CA THR A 15 8.59 5.80 -2.63
C THR A 15 8.53 6.85 -3.73
N ASP A 16 8.40 6.45 -5.00
CA ASP A 16 8.29 7.37 -6.13
C ASP A 16 7.09 8.34 -5.98
N TYR A 17 5.96 7.85 -5.45
CA TYR A 17 4.79 8.68 -5.18
C TYR A 17 5.05 9.72 -4.09
N PHE A 18 5.70 9.33 -2.99
CA PHE A 18 6.05 10.24 -1.90
C PHE A 18 7.14 11.26 -2.28
N ASP A 19 8.04 10.88 -3.19
CA ASP A 19 9.02 11.78 -3.81
C ASP A 19 8.36 12.75 -4.84
N GLY A 20 7.06 12.60 -5.10
CA GLY A 20 6.29 13.46 -5.99
C GLY A 20 6.42 13.12 -7.48
N LEU A 21 6.99 11.97 -7.82
CA LEU A 21 7.13 11.52 -9.22
C LEU A 21 5.80 11.08 -9.83
N TYR A 22 4.83 10.69 -8.99
CA TYR A 22 3.50 10.28 -9.42
C TYR A 22 2.40 11.12 -8.80
N THR A 23 1.38 11.43 -9.59
CA THR A 23 0.10 11.90 -9.07
C THR A 23 -0.69 10.76 -8.45
N LYS A 24 -1.71 11.10 -7.65
CA LYS A 24 -2.65 10.13 -7.08
C LYS A 24 -3.34 9.26 -8.15
N GLU A 25 -3.58 9.79 -9.34
CA GLU A 25 -4.17 9.04 -10.44
C GLU A 25 -3.19 8.04 -11.05
N GLN A 26 -1.93 8.45 -11.23
CA GLN A 26 -0.86 7.57 -11.71
C GLN A 26 -0.59 6.45 -10.71
N LEU A 27 -0.55 6.75 -9.41
CA LEU A 27 -0.47 5.74 -8.36
C LEU A 27 -1.60 4.70 -8.47
N LYS A 28 -2.86 5.15 -8.53
CA LYS A 28 -4.02 4.24 -8.69
C LYS A 28 -3.90 3.37 -9.94
N PHE A 29 -3.41 3.92 -11.04
CA PHE A 29 -3.21 3.18 -12.28
C PHE A 29 -2.11 2.11 -12.12
N LEU A 30 -0.97 2.45 -11.53
CA LEU A 30 0.13 1.53 -11.29
C LEU A 30 -0.28 0.37 -10.37
N LEU A 31 -0.99 0.66 -9.27
CA LEU A 31 -1.51 -0.35 -8.37
C LEU A 31 -2.50 -1.30 -9.06
N ARG A 32 -3.43 -0.77 -9.85
CA ARG A 32 -4.39 -1.58 -10.64
C ARG A 32 -3.67 -2.46 -11.68
N LYS A 33 -2.66 -1.91 -12.35
CA LYS A 33 -1.87 -2.66 -13.33
C LYS A 33 -1.13 -3.80 -12.64
N LEU A 34 -0.49 -3.52 -11.50
CA LEU A 34 0.23 -4.51 -10.71
C LEU A 34 -0.72 -5.63 -10.24
N HIS A 35 -1.89 -5.30 -9.69
CA HIS A 35 -2.85 -6.31 -9.25
C HIS A 35 -3.31 -7.22 -10.40
N LYS A 36 -3.55 -6.64 -11.59
CA LYS A 36 -3.89 -7.42 -12.80
C LYS A 36 -2.77 -8.33 -13.29
N THR A 37 -1.51 -7.95 -13.10
CA THR A 37 -0.35 -8.79 -13.45
C THR A 37 -0.24 -10.02 -12.53
N TYR A 38 -0.81 -9.95 -11.33
CA TYR A 38 -0.77 -11.03 -10.35
C TYR A 38 -2.20 -11.46 -9.94
N PRO A 39 -2.99 -12.04 -10.88
CA PRO A 39 -4.41 -12.38 -10.65
C PRO A 39 -4.64 -13.42 -9.56
N GLN A 40 -3.61 -14.14 -9.15
CA GLN A 40 -3.63 -15.11 -8.05
C GLN A 40 -3.67 -14.45 -6.66
N ILE A 41 -3.44 -13.15 -6.57
CA ILE A 41 -3.54 -12.41 -5.30
C ILE A 41 -4.95 -11.87 -5.14
N SER A 42 -5.61 -12.26 -4.05
CA SER A 42 -6.93 -11.74 -3.72
C SER A 42 -6.88 -10.24 -3.49
N SER A 43 -7.99 -9.53 -3.73
CA SER A 43 -8.05 -8.09 -3.51
C SER A 43 -7.71 -7.70 -2.06
N ASN A 44 -8.10 -8.51 -1.09
CA ASN A 44 -7.80 -8.27 0.33
C ASN A 44 -6.31 -8.41 0.63
N GLU A 45 -5.67 -9.45 0.08
CA GLU A 45 -4.24 -9.65 0.24
C GLU A 45 -3.44 -8.54 -0.46
N PHE A 46 -3.88 -8.11 -1.64
CA PHE A 46 -3.26 -7.00 -2.35
C PHE A 46 -3.41 -5.67 -1.60
N ALA A 47 -4.59 -5.42 -1.01
CA ALA A 47 -4.84 -4.23 -0.20
C ALA A 47 -3.94 -4.20 1.05
N GLN A 48 -3.77 -5.34 1.73
CA GLN A 48 -2.87 -5.41 2.88
C GLN A 48 -1.41 -5.13 2.48
N LEU A 49 -0.93 -5.74 1.39
CA LEU A 49 0.42 -5.47 0.89
C LEU A 49 0.62 -3.99 0.51
N CYS A 50 -0.43 -3.34 -0.01
CA CYS A 50 -0.39 -1.91 -0.30
C CYS A 50 -0.23 -1.07 0.98
N LEU A 51 -0.96 -1.42 2.05
CA LEU A 51 -0.82 -0.74 3.34
C LEU A 51 0.58 -0.95 3.90
N ASP A 52 1.05 -2.20 3.95
CA ASP A 52 2.37 -2.54 4.49
C ASP A 52 3.49 -1.79 3.75
N ALA A 53 3.42 -1.70 2.41
CA ALA A 53 4.39 -0.97 1.60
C ALA A 53 4.30 0.56 1.73
N GLN A 54 3.11 1.11 2.05
CA GLN A 54 2.98 2.53 2.42
C GLN A 54 3.71 2.83 3.72
N TRP A 55 3.64 1.91 4.70
CA TRP A 55 4.23 2.09 6.02
C TRP A 55 5.75 2.02 6.04
N GLU A 56 6.39 1.30 5.11
CA GLU A 56 7.85 1.29 4.97
C GLU A 56 8.45 2.69 4.76
N ASN A 57 7.73 3.56 4.05
CA ASN A 57 8.17 4.94 3.79
C ASN A 57 7.53 5.97 4.73
N ALA A 58 6.61 5.55 5.60
CA ALA A 58 5.95 6.42 6.55
C ALA A 58 6.86 6.63 7.76
N THR A 59 7.02 7.87 8.22
CA THR A 59 7.75 8.11 9.46
C THR A 59 7.00 7.47 10.65
N GLU A 60 7.71 7.17 11.73
CA GLU A 60 7.16 6.51 12.92
C GLU A 60 5.93 7.25 13.51
N GLU A 61 5.82 8.56 13.28
CA GLU A 61 4.69 9.40 13.69
C GLU A 61 3.44 9.25 12.79
N ASP A 62 3.63 9.00 11.49
CA ASP A 62 2.53 8.73 10.55
C ASP A 62 1.89 7.35 10.83
N TYR A 63 2.72 6.38 11.22
CA TYR A 63 2.28 5.05 11.64
C TYR A 63 1.38 5.12 12.88
N LYS A 64 1.78 5.88 13.91
CA LYS A 64 0.99 6.05 15.15
C LYS A 64 -0.36 6.72 14.92
N LYS A 65 -0.41 7.77 14.08
CA LYS A 65 -1.67 8.47 13.76
C LYS A 65 -2.67 7.56 13.07
N THR A 66 -2.21 6.74 12.14
CA THR A 66 -3.11 5.96 11.28
C THR A 66 -3.51 4.64 11.91
N ARG A 67 -2.63 4.04 12.74
CA ARG A 67 -3.00 2.94 13.62
C ARG A 67 -4.07 3.35 14.63
N LYS A 68 -3.97 4.54 15.23
CA LYS A 68 -5.03 5.08 16.10
C LYS A 68 -6.36 5.22 15.38
N ILE A 69 -6.36 5.77 14.16
CA ILE A 69 -7.58 5.92 13.36
C ILE A 69 -8.20 4.55 13.04
N ASN A 70 -7.39 3.56 12.66
CA ASN A 70 -7.89 2.22 12.35
C ASN A 70 -8.40 1.48 13.60
N GLU A 71 -7.70 1.57 14.73
CA GLU A 71 -8.15 1.01 16.01
C GLU A 71 -9.45 1.68 16.49
N GLU A 72 -9.56 3.00 16.41
CA GLU A 72 -10.78 3.75 16.78
C GLU A 72 -11.96 3.44 15.85
N SER A 73 -11.71 3.18 14.56
CA SER A 73 -12.76 2.78 13.61
C SER A 73 -13.18 1.30 13.72
N SER A 74 -12.50 0.50 14.55
CA SER A 74 -12.82 -0.91 14.80
C SER A 74 -13.72 -1.14 16.02
N ASP A 75 -13.86 -0.13 16.89
CA ASP A 75 -14.62 -0.20 18.15
C ASP A 75 -16.08 0.29 18.00
N ASP A 76 -16.52 0.66 16.80
CA ASP A 76 -17.87 1.17 16.50
C ASP A 76 -18.76 0.11 15.79
N SER A 77 -18.57 -1.18 16.10
CA SER A 77 -19.40 -2.32 15.61
C SER A 77 -19.90 -3.22 16.73
#